data_AF-A0A672HMZ6-F1
#
_entry.id   AF-A0A672HMZ6-F1
#
_cell.length_a   1.000
_cell.length_b   1.000
_cell.length_c   1.000
_cell.angle_alpha   90.00
_cell.angle_beta   90.00
_cell.angle_gamma   90.00
#
_symmetry.space_group_name_H-M   'P 1'
#
loop_
_entity.id
_entity.type
_entity.pdbx_description
1 polymer ?
#
loop_
_entity_poly.entity_id
_entity_poly.type
_entity_poly.pdbx_seq_one_letter_code
_entity_poly.pdbx_strand_id
1 'polypeptide(L)'
;MSSTPEVLLGILDDLGHEDFERFQWYLWQDGVLEGFKSIPKSKLEKLDRQNTVDEMCHAYSNHALEVTKMVFEKMKMMGVWEKHSKNIPEPGGKSWKH
;
A
#
# COMPACT_ATOMS: atom_id res chain seq x y z
N MET A 1 4.56 7.17 17.24
CA MET A 1 4.41 6.24 16.11
C MET A 1 2.95 6.23 15.72
N SER A 2 2.64 6.49 14.45
CA SER A 2 1.28 6.38 13.93
C SER A 2 0.94 4.91 13.69
N SER A 3 -0.34 4.58 13.69
CA SER A 3 -0.81 3.25 13.33
C SER A 3 -0.61 2.98 11.83
N THR A 4 -0.56 1.71 11.43
CA THR A 4 -0.45 1.31 10.02
C THR A 4 -1.53 1.94 9.14
N PRO A 5 -2.83 1.94 9.52
CA PRO A 5 -3.88 2.59 8.72
C PRO A 5 -3.66 4.10 8.56
N GLU A 6 -3.25 4.81 9.61
CA GLU A 6 -2.99 6.26 9.55
C GLU A 6 -1.83 6.60 8.61
N VAL A 7 -0.74 5.82 8.65
CA VAL A 7 0.39 6.03 7.73
C VAL A 7 -0.01 5.75 6.29
N LEU A 8 -0.75 4.66 6.05
CA LEU A 8 -1.24 4.33 4.71
C LEU A 8 -2.18 5.40 4.17
N LEU A 9 -3.12 5.89 4.98
CA LEU A 9 -4.02 6.95 4.57
C LEU A 9 -3.25 8.21 4.19
N GLY A 10 -2.28 8.63 4.99
CA GLY A 10 -1.44 9.79 4.68
C GLY A 10 -0.64 9.64 3.37
N ILE A 11 -0.18 8.42 3.05
CA ILE A 11 0.46 8.10 1.76
C ILE A 11 -0.54 8.23 0.60
N LEU A 12 -1.75 7.68 0.74
CA LEU A 12 -2.75 7.71 -0.32
C LEU A 12 -3.35 9.12 -0.52
N ASP A 13 -3.40 9.94 0.53
CA ASP A 13 -3.85 11.34 0.44
C ASP A 13 -2.87 12.22 -0.36
N ASP A 14 -1.59 11.88 -0.38
CA ASP A 14 -0.59 12.55 -1.22
C ASP A 14 -0.67 12.14 -2.70
N LEU A 15 -1.45 11.12 -3.05
CA LEU A 15 -1.67 10.73 -4.44
C LEU A 15 -2.75 11.59 -5.11
N GLY A 16 -2.47 12.07 -6.32
CA GLY A 16 -3.50 12.60 -7.22
C GLY A 16 -4.53 11.52 -7.58
N HIS A 17 -5.64 11.92 -8.19
CA HIS A 17 -6.71 10.99 -8.57
C HIS A 17 -6.22 9.86 -9.50
N GLU A 18 -5.52 10.21 -10.57
CA GLU A 18 -5.02 9.25 -11.56
C GLU A 18 -3.97 8.30 -10.96
N ASP A 19 -3.09 8.81 -10.09
CA ASP A 19 -2.10 7.99 -9.39
C ASP A 19 -2.77 7.03 -8.40
N PHE A 20 -3.83 7.47 -7.72
CA PHE A 20 -4.60 6.62 -6.83
C PHE A 20 -5.34 5.50 -7.58
N GLU A 21 -5.97 5.79 -8.73
CA GLU A 21 -6.57 4.75 -9.58
C GLU A 21 -5.51 3.75 -10.08
N ARG A 22 -4.32 4.24 -10.45
CA ARG A 22 -3.20 3.39 -10.86
C ARG A 22 -2.66 2.55 -9.71
N PHE A 23 -2.64 3.09 -8.49
CA PHE A 23 -2.29 2.35 -7.28
C PHE A 23 -3.24 1.17 -7.07
N GLN A 24 -4.56 1.39 -7.12
CA GLN A 24 -5.56 0.33 -7.04
C GLN A 24 -5.42 -0.70 -8.17
N TRP A 25 -5.08 -0.24 -9.38
CA TRP A 25 -4.82 -1.13 -10.52
C TRP A 25 -3.68 -2.10 -10.24
N TYR A 26 -2.58 -1.66 -9.62
CA TYR A 26 -1.47 -2.55 -9.25
C TYR A 26 -1.85 -3.55 -8.15
N LEU A 27 -2.71 -3.17 -7.21
CA LEU A 27 -3.18 -4.08 -6.15
C LEU A 27 -3.97 -5.29 -6.70
N TRP A 28 -4.63 -5.14 -7.85
CA TRP A 28 -5.36 -6.25 -8.47
C TRP A 28 -4.58 -7.00 -9.55
N GLN A 29 -3.37 -6.57 -9.92
CA GLN A 29 -2.58 -7.26 -10.94
C GLN A 29 -1.97 -8.54 -10.35
N ASP A 30 -2.35 -9.68 -10.91
CA ASP A 30 -1.80 -10.97 -10.51
C ASP A 30 -0.30 -11.07 -10.87
N GLY A 31 0.50 -11.64 -9.97
CA GLY A 31 1.93 -11.87 -10.17
C GLY A 31 2.83 -10.63 -10.11
N VAL A 32 2.29 -9.41 -9.94
CA VAL A 32 3.10 -8.17 -9.83
C VAL A 32 3.67 -7.96 -8.43
N LEU A 33 2.92 -8.38 -7.41
CA LEU A 33 3.29 -8.29 -6.01
C LEU A 33 3.91 -9.63 -5.56
N GLU A 34 5.23 -9.75 -5.73
CA GLU A 34 5.98 -10.96 -5.37
C GLU A 34 5.66 -11.44 -3.94
N GLY A 35 5.17 -12.68 -3.81
CA GLY A 35 4.80 -13.27 -2.53
C GLY A 35 3.43 -12.87 -1.97
N PHE A 36 2.69 -11.97 -2.64
CA PHE A 36 1.37 -11.51 -2.20
C PHE A 36 0.29 -11.78 -3.24
N LYS A 37 -0.89 -12.19 -2.78
CA LYS A 37 -2.06 -12.39 -3.65
C LYS A 37 -2.69 -11.05 -4.02
N SER A 38 -3.08 -10.88 -5.27
CA SER A 38 -3.83 -9.70 -5.71
C SER A 38 -5.19 -9.58 -5.02
N ILE A 39 -5.64 -8.35 -4.76
CA ILE A 39 -7.02 -8.09 -4.34
C ILE A 39 -7.92 -8.11 -5.58
N PRO A 40 -9.09 -8.79 -5.55
CA PRO A 40 -10.00 -8.80 -6.70
C PRO A 40 -10.42 -7.39 -7.13
N LYS A 41 -10.41 -7.12 -8.44
CA LYS A 41 -10.80 -5.81 -9.00
C LYS A 41 -12.13 -5.28 -8.48
N SER A 42 -13.14 -6.15 -8.39
CA SER A 42 -14.48 -5.82 -7.92
C SER A 42 -14.52 -5.27 -6.50
N LYS A 43 -13.49 -5.54 -5.70
CA LYS A 43 -13.36 -5.00 -4.34
C LYS A 43 -12.70 -3.62 -4.31
N LEU A 44 -11.99 -3.20 -5.35
CA LEU A 44 -11.20 -1.96 -5.35
C LEU A 44 -11.79 -0.84 -6.21
N GLU A 45 -12.42 -1.17 -7.35
CA GLU A 45 -12.82 -0.19 -8.38
C GLU A 45 -13.73 0.96 -7.94
N LYS A 46 -14.31 0.90 -6.75
CA LYS A 46 -15.23 1.92 -6.19
C LYS A 46 -14.82 2.39 -4.80
N LEU A 47 -13.67 1.94 -4.29
CA LEU A 47 -13.23 2.34 -2.97
C LEU A 47 -12.54 3.70 -3.04
N ASP A 48 -12.89 4.55 -2.08
CA ASP A 48 -12.09 5.73 -1.77
C ASP A 48 -10.79 5.33 -1.04
N ARG A 49 -9.99 6.33 -0.69
CA ARG A 49 -8.69 6.13 -0.03
C ARG A 49 -8.83 5.39 1.30
N GLN A 50 -9.80 5.78 2.13
CA GLN A 50 -10.01 5.18 3.45
C GLN A 50 -10.43 3.71 3.34
N ASN A 51 -11.43 3.43 2.52
CA ASN A 51 -11.88 2.05 2.32
C ASN A 51 -10.80 1.19 1.64
N THR A 52 -9.95 1.78 0.79
CA THR A 52 -8.79 1.09 0.22
C THR A 52 -7.78 0.70 1.30
N VAL A 53 -7.50 1.59 2.26
CA VAL A 53 -6.64 1.27 3.42
C VAL A 53 -7.22 0.10 4.22
N ASP A 54 -8.52 0.11 4.45
CA ASP A 54 -9.19 -0.96 5.19
C ASP A 54 -9.09 -2.31 4.46
N GLU A 55 -9.34 -2.32 3.14
CA GLU A 55 -9.21 -3.54 2.32
C GLU A 55 -7.75 -4.03 2.28
N MET A 56 -6.77 -3.14 2.23
CA MET A 56 -5.34 -3.51 2.29
C MET A 56 -4.97 -4.11 3.64
N CYS A 57 -5.44 -3.52 4.75
CA CYS A 57 -5.23 -4.06 6.09
C CYS A 57 -5.91 -5.43 6.24
N HIS A 58 -7.10 -5.60 5.66
CA HIS A 58 -7.80 -6.88 5.66
C HIS A 58 -7.06 -7.95 4.84
N ALA A 59 -6.61 -7.62 3.64
CA ALA A 59 -5.97 -8.56 2.72
C ALA A 59 -4.53 -8.95 3.14
N TYR A 60 -3.76 -7.98 3.64
CA TYR A 60 -2.32 -8.14 3.88
C TYR A 60 -1.91 -8.08 5.35
N SER A 61 -2.84 -7.71 6.25
CA SER A 61 -2.56 -7.62 7.69
C SER A 61 -1.33 -6.72 7.95
N ASN A 62 -0.32 -7.23 8.67
CA ASN A 62 0.89 -6.49 9.01
C ASN A 62 1.80 -6.20 7.80
N HIS A 63 1.54 -6.80 6.63
CA HIS A 63 2.30 -6.59 5.40
C HIS A 63 1.73 -5.47 4.53
N ALA A 64 0.67 -4.78 4.95
CA ALA A 64 0.04 -3.72 4.14
C ALA A 64 1.03 -2.61 3.75
N LEU A 65 1.95 -2.21 4.64
CA LEU A 65 3.01 -1.23 4.34
C LEU A 65 4.06 -1.77 3.36
N GLU A 66 4.40 -3.06 3.44
CA GLU A 66 5.33 -3.71 2.53
C GLU A 66 4.74 -3.76 1.11
N VAL A 67 3.48 -4.17 0.98
CA VAL A 67 2.76 -4.17 -0.30
C VAL A 67 2.64 -2.77 -0.87
N THR A 68 2.30 -1.77 -0.05
CA THR A 68 2.28 -0.36 -0.49
C THR A 68 3.61 0.03 -1.09
N LYS A 69 4.72 -0.21 -0.39
CA LYS A 69 6.06 0.09 -0.90
C LYS A 69 6.32 -0.56 -2.27
N MET A 70 5.99 -1.85 -2.43
CA MET A 70 6.15 -2.56 -3.71
C MET A 70 5.34 -1.91 -4.83
N VAL A 71 4.10 -1.50 -4.58
CA VAL A 71 3.27 -0.79 -5.56
C VAL A 71 3.94 0.54 -5.97
N PHE A 72 4.43 1.31 -5.00
CA PHE A 72 5.14 2.57 -5.27
C PHE A 72 6.44 2.36 -6.08
N GLU A 73 7.17 1.26 -5.88
CA GLU A 73 8.31 0.87 -6.70
C GLU A 73 7.89 0.61 -8.16
N LYS A 74 6.78 -0.11 -8.38
CA LYS A 74 6.24 -0.35 -9.74
C LYS A 74 5.73 0.93 -10.42
N MET A 75 5.14 1.85 -9.64
CA MET A 75 4.71 3.16 -10.11
C MET A 75 5.86 4.15 -10.36
N LYS A 76 7.08 3.85 -9.87
CA LYS A 76 8.24 4.75 -9.83
C LYS A 76 7.97 6.04 -9.04
N MET A 77 7.20 5.94 -7.95
CA MET A 77 6.77 7.06 -7.12
C MET A 77 7.37 7.03 -5.71
N MET A 78 8.58 6.48 -5.55
CA MET A 78 9.23 6.31 -4.24
C MET A 78 9.41 7.61 -3.44
N GLY A 79 9.42 8.78 -4.08
CA GLY A 79 9.46 10.07 -3.38
C GLY A 79 8.25 10.29 -2.45
N VAL A 80 7.06 9.80 -2.80
CA VAL A 80 5.87 9.87 -1.93
C VAL A 80 6.05 8.96 -0.72
N TRP A 81 6.53 7.73 -0.93
CA TRP A 81 6.82 6.78 0.14
C TRP A 81 7.84 7.33 1.15
N GLU A 82 8.94 7.91 0.66
CA GLU A 82 10.02 8.43 1.51
C GLU A 82 9.55 9.52 2.48
N LYS A 83 8.60 10.37 2.06
CA LYS A 83 7.99 11.41 2.90
C LYS A 83 7.33 10.83 4.16
N HIS A 84 6.71 9.67 4.05
CA HIS A 84 5.97 9.02 5.14
C HIS A 84 6.77 7.92 5.85
N SER A 85 7.86 7.45 5.25
CA SER A 85 8.68 6.34 5.77
C SER A 85 9.21 6.55 7.20
N LYS A 86 9.42 7.81 7.61
CA LYS A 86 9.89 8.18 8.95
C LYS A 86 8.84 7.95 10.06
N ASN A 87 7.57 7.85 9.68
CA ASN A 87 6.44 7.66 10.60
C ASN A 87 5.96 6.21 10.65
N ILE A 88 6.59 5.33 9.87
CA ILE A 88 6.25 3.91 9.83
C ILE A 88 6.51 3.30 11.21
N PRO A 89 5.51 2.64 11.83
CA PRO A 89 5.74 1.87 13.04
C PRO A 89 6.80 0.81 12.75
N GLU A 90 7.85 0.75 13.58
CA GLU A 90 8.90 -0.26 13.45
C GLU A 90 8.24 -1.64 13.38
N PRO A 91 8.52 -2.44 12.34
CA PRO A 91 8.00 -3.80 12.31
C PRO A 91 8.58 -4.50 13.53
N GLY A 92 7.71 -4.96 14.43
CA GLY A 92 8.08 -5.84 15.55
C GLY A 92 8.93 -6.97 14.97
N GLY A 93 10.22 -6.94 15.30
CA GLY A 93 11.29 -7.33 14.39
C GLY A 93 11.11 -8.65 13.64
N LYS A 94 11.27 -8.61 12.32
CA LYS A 94 12.07 -9.57 11.55
C LYS A 94 12.76 -8.83 10.41
N SER A 95 14.08 -8.91 10.41
CA SER A 95 14.96 -8.54 9.31
C SER A 95 14.69 -9.50 8.14
N TRP A 96 14.14 -8.99 7.04
CA TRP A 96 13.96 -9.78 5.82
C TRP A 96 15.15 -9.51 4.90
N LYS A 97 16.21 -10.30 5.12
CA LYS A 97 17.27 -10.54 4.15
C LYS A 97 16.88 -11.84 3.44
N HIS A 98 16.60 -11.79 2.15
CA HIS A 98 16.78 -12.93 1.26
C HIS A 98 17.90 -12.59 0.28
#